data_AF-A0A7V9HAQ1-F1
#
_entry.id   AF-A0A7V9HAQ1-F1
#
_cell.length_a   1.000
_cell.length_b   1.000
_cell.length_c   1.000
_cell.angle_alpha   90.00
_cell.angle_beta   90.00
_cell.angle_gamma   90.00
#
_symmetry.space_group_name_H-M   'P 1'
#
loop_
_entity.id
_entity.type
_entity.pdbx_description
1 polymer ?
#
loop_
_entity_poly.entity_id
_entity_poly.type
_entity_poly.pdbx_seq_one_letter_code
_entity_poly.pdbx_strand_id
1 'polypeptide(L)'
;MPDVATLESVQRRVLWLATSIVHHANRVRSTPSGVKVGGHQSSSASLVSAMTALYFAHLQAPDRVSVKPHASPVLHAINYLLGRLDEQYLTELRSFGGLQSYPSRVKDPDPVDFSTGSVGIGATAPIWSAIAHRYVAGHFDVPRGGRQVALLGDA
;
A
#
# COMPACT_ATOMS: atom_id res chain seq x y z
N MET A 1 -14.84 14.12 10.11
CA MET A 1 -14.64 12.81 9.46
C MET A 1 -15.51 12.78 8.21
N PRO A 2 -15.04 12.20 7.09
CA PRO A 2 -15.85 12.05 5.88
C PRO A 2 -17.14 11.25 6.17
N ASP A 3 -18.20 11.54 5.43
CA ASP A 3 -19.42 10.74 5.45
C ASP A 3 -19.14 9.29 4.99
N VAL A 4 -19.85 8.33 5.58
CA VAL A 4 -19.68 6.90 5.30
C VAL A 4 -20.03 6.57 3.85
N ALA A 5 -21.09 7.16 3.28
CA ALA A 5 -21.49 6.89 1.90
C ALA A 5 -20.40 7.36 0.91
N THR A 6 -19.72 8.47 1.23
CA THR A 6 -18.55 8.96 0.52
C THR A 6 -17.39 7.95 0.59
N LEU A 7 -17.07 7.45 1.79
CA LEU A 7 -16.02 6.43 1.96
C LEU A 7 -16.34 5.13 1.22
N GLU A 8 -17.60 4.69 1.19
CA GLU A 8 -18.03 3.52 0.41
C GLU A 8 -17.85 3.74 -1.09
N SER A 9 -18.11 4.95 -1.58
CA SER A 9 -17.86 5.31 -2.99
C SER A 9 -16.37 5.22 -3.34
N VAL A 10 -15.51 5.76 -2.48
CA VAL A 10 -14.05 5.64 -2.63
C VAL A 10 -13.62 4.17 -2.55
N GLN A 11 -14.15 3.40 -1.60
CA GLN A 11 -13.86 1.99 -1.43
C GLN A 11 -14.15 1.18 -2.70
N ARG A 12 -15.31 1.42 -3.34
CA ARG A 12 -15.67 0.77 -4.62
C ARG A 12 -14.66 1.09 -5.72
N ARG A 13 -14.19 2.34 -5.79
CA ARG A 13 -13.16 2.76 -6.76
C ARG A 13 -11.81 2.10 -6.47
N VAL A 14 -11.39 2.05 -5.21
CA VAL A 14 -10.14 1.39 -4.78
C VAL A 14 -10.18 -0.10 -5.11
N LEU A 15 -11.29 -0.80 -4.80
CA LEU A 15 -11.46 -2.22 -5.12
C LEU A 15 -11.39 -2.46 -6.63
N TRP A 16 -12.10 -1.66 -7.41
CA TRP A 16 -12.11 -1.77 -8.87
C TRP A 16 -10.71 -1.56 -9.46
N LEU A 17 -9.99 -0.53 -9.01
CA LEU A 17 -8.62 -0.27 -9.46
C LEU A 17 -7.67 -1.40 -9.07
N ALA A 18 -7.67 -1.83 -7.80
CA ALA A 18 -6.80 -2.89 -7.32
C ALA A 18 -7.00 -4.21 -8.09
N THR A 19 -8.26 -4.58 -8.34
CA THR A 19 -8.58 -5.76 -9.15
C THR A 19 -8.21 -5.59 -10.62
N SER A 20 -8.37 -4.39 -11.18
CA SER A 20 -8.03 -4.06 -12.58
C SER A 20 -6.52 -4.08 -12.83
N ILE A 21 -5.70 -3.56 -11.92
CA ILE A 21 -4.22 -3.65 -11.98
C ILE A 21 -3.79 -5.12 -12.12
N VAL A 22 -4.32 -6.00 -11.27
CA VAL A 22 -4.01 -7.44 -11.32
C VAL A 22 -4.57 -8.10 -12.57
N HIS A 23 -5.79 -7.74 -12.97
CA HIS A 23 -6.41 -8.26 -14.19
C HIS A 23 -5.59 -7.90 -15.42
N HIS A 24 -5.21 -6.63 -15.57
CA HIS A 24 -4.44 -6.12 -16.69
C HIS A 24 -3.14 -6.91 -16.87
N ALA A 25 -2.38 -7.09 -15.79
CA ALA A 25 -1.12 -7.81 -15.81
C ALA A 25 -1.26 -9.30 -16.21
N ASN A 26 -2.41 -9.93 -15.98
CA ASN A 26 -2.61 -11.36 -16.22
C ASN A 26 -3.44 -11.69 -17.47
N ARG A 27 -4.23 -10.73 -17.98
CA ARG A 27 -5.24 -10.98 -19.03
C ARG A 27 -5.17 -10.01 -20.21
N VAL A 28 -4.61 -8.82 -20.03
CA VAL A 28 -4.59 -7.77 -21.07
C VAL A 28 -3.18 -7.59 -21.61
N ARG A 29 -2.18 -7.44 -20.73
CA ARG A 29 -0.78 -7.29 -21.13
C ARG A 29 -0.26 -8.60 -21.75
N SER A 30 0.27 -8.50 -22.96
CA SER A 30 0.95 -9.62 -23.63
C SER A 30 2.20 -10.04 -22.84
N THR A 31 2.33 -11.33 -22.55
CA THR A 31 3.53 -11.92 -21.94
C THR A 31 4.13 -12.96 -22.90
N PRO A 32 5.36 -12.78 -23.39
CA PRO A 32 5.98 -13.72 -24.34
C PRO A 32 6.09 -15.15 -23.81
N SER A 33 6.25 -15.29 -22.50
CA SER A 33 6.35 -16.60 -21.84
C SER A 33 5.01 -17.32 -21.68
N GLY A 34 3.87 -16.63 -21.85
CA GLY A 34 2.53 -17.14 -21.54
C GLY A 34 2.30 -17.43 -20.05
N VAL A 35 3.28 -17.19 -19.18
CA VAL A 35 3.18 -17.44 -17.74
C VAL A 35 2.38 -16.31 -17.08
N LYS A 36 1.47 -16.67 -16.17
CA LYS A 36 0.74 -15.70 -15.36
C LYS A 36 1.69 -14.87 -14.52
N VAL A 37 1.52 -13.55 -14.59
CA VAL A 37 2.30 -12.58 -13.82
C VAL A 37 2.05 -12.71 -12.33
N GLY A 38 0.83 -13.10 -11.92
CA GLY A 38 0.41 -13.24 -10.52
C GLY A 38 -0.20 -11.98 -9.93
N GLY A 39 -0.38 -11.96 -8.61
CA GLY A 39 -1.10 -10.91 -7.87
C GLY A 39 -2.23 -11.49 -7.01
N HIS A 40 -2.47 -10.91 -5.84
CA HIS A 40 -3.35 -11.50 -4.82
C HIS A 40 -4.66 -10.71 -4.69
N GLN A 41 -5.64 -11.02 -5.54
CA GLN A 41 -6.93 -10.32 -5.54
C GLN A 41 -7.71 -10.52 -4.23
N SER A 42 -7.75 -11.75 -3.69
CA SER A 42 -8.47 -12.07 -2.46
C SER A 42 -7.88 -11.34 -1.24
N SER A 43 -6.54 -11.38 -1.07
CA SER A 43 -5.88 -10.67 0.03
C SER A 43 -5.94 -9.16 -0.13
N SER A 44 -6.06 -8.64 -1.36
CA SER A 44 -6.31 -7.22 -1.59
C SER A 44 -7.73 -6.86 -1.17
N ALA A 45 -8.73 -7.61 -1.65
CA ALA A 45 -10.14 -7.40 -1.36
C ALA A 45 -10.44 -7.38 0.14
N SER A 46 -9.80 -8.25 0.93
CA SER A 46 -10.03 -8.34 2.38
C SER A 46 -9.54 -7.12 3.17
N LEU A 47 -8.69 -6.26 2.61
CA LEU A 47 -8.16 -5.07 3.28
C LEU A 47 -8.73 -3.75 2.75
N VAL A 48 -9.51 -3.75 1.66
CA VAL A 48 -9.96 -2.51 1.00
C VAL A 48 -10.72 -1.59 1.96
N SER A 49 -11.65 -2.13 2.77
CA SER A 49 -12.43 -1.32 3.71
C SER A 49 -11.56 -0.68 4.78
N ALA A 50 -10.69 -1.47 5.42
CA ALA A 50 -9.79 -0.98 6.46
C ALA A 50 -8.80 0.06 5.91
N MET A 51 -8.21 -0.19 4.74
CA MET A 51 -7.28 0.74 4.10
C MET A 51 -7.99 2.00 3.61
N THR A 52 -9.22 1.91 3.10
CA THR A 52 -9.99 3.10 2.69
C THR A 52 -10.27 4.00 3.88
N ALA A 53 -10.79 3.45 4.98
CA ALA A 53 -11.02 4.21 6.20
C ALA A 53 -9.71 4.81 6.74
N LEU A 54 -8.64 4.01 6.79
CA LEU A 54 -7.35 4.45 7.29
C LEU A 54 -6.81 5.65 6.48
N TYR A 55 -6.67 5.50 5.17
CA TYR A 55 -6.00 6.49 4.32
C TYR A 55 -6.82 7.75 4.04
N PHE A 56 -8.15 7.64 3.91
CA PHE A 56 -8.99 8.77 3.54
C PHE A 56 -9.67 9.45 4.73
N ALA A 57 -9.64 8.84 5.92
CA ALA A 57 -10.39 9.35 7.07
C ALA A 57 -9.54 9.54 8.34
N HIS A 58 -8.51 8.71 8.54
CA HIS A 58 -7.80 8.66 9.82
C HIS A 58 -6.33 9.10 9.77
N LEU A 59 -5.57 8.76 8.73
CA LEU A 59 -4.15 9.08 8.67
C LEU A 59 -3.91 10.58 8.68
N GLN A 60 -2.85 10.98 9.37
CA GLN A 60 -2.28 12.31 9.36
C GLN A 60 -0.89 12.26 8.70
N ALA A 61 -0.39 13.41 8.26
CA ALA A 61 0.89 13.51 7.55
C ALA A 61 2.11 12.82 8.23
N PRO A 62 2.27 12.84 9.58
CA PRO A 62 3.42 12.19 10.22
C PRO A 62 3.20 10.68 10.48
N ASP A 63 1.99 10.15 10.26
CA ASP A 63 1.72 8.73 10.45
C ASP A 63 2.44 7.90 9.38
N ARG A 64 2.77 6.65 9.70
CA ARG A 64 3.41 5.72 8.77
C ARG A 64 2.72 4.36 8.83
N VAL A 65 2.59 3.70 7.67
CA VAL A 65 1.85 2.45 7.54
C VAL A 65 2.71 1.37 6.89
N SER A 66 2.89 0.26 7.62
CA SER A 66 3.41 -0.98 7.05
C SER A 66 2.25 -1.77 6.48
N VAL A 67 2.19 -1.87 5.15
CA VAL A 67 1.10 -2.55 4.43
C VAL A 67 1.46 -4.02 4.22
N LYS A 68 0.48 -4.91 4.48
CA LYS A 68 0.57 -6.34 4.19
C LYS A 68 1.06 -6.54 2.73
N PRO A 69 2.07 -7.39 2.47
CA PRO A 69 2.71 -7.48 1.15
C PRO A 69 1.73 -7.66 0.00
N HIS A 70 0.79 -8.58 0.16
CA HIS A 70 -0.18 -8.98 -0.86
C HIS A 70 -1.30 -7.96 -1.10
N ALA A 71 -1.37 -6.88 -0.31
CA ALA A 71 -2.29 -5.77 -0.49
C ALA A 71 -1.67 -4.59 -1.25
N SER A 72 -0.48 -4.75 -1.85
CA SER A 72 0.15 -3.73 -2.70
C SER A 72 -0.78 -3.15 -3.77
N PRO A 73 -1.64 -3.91 -4.49
CA PRO A 73 -2.52 -3.31 -5.49
C PRO A 73 -3.53 -2.33 -4.88
N VAL A 74 -3.92 -2.52 -3.61
CA VAL A 74 -4.77 -1.58 -2.88
C VAL A 74 -4.00 -0.30 -2.56
N LEU A 75 -2.75 -0.42 -2.13
CA LEU A 75 -1.89 0.74 -1.87
C LEU A 75 -1.69 1.58 -3.13
N HIS A 76 -1.35 0.94 -4.25
CA HIS A 76 -1.18 1.63 -5.54
C HIS A 76 -2.48 2.31 -6.01
N ALA A 77 -3.62 1.63 -5.87
CA ALA A 77 -4.92 2.22 -6.18
C ALA A 77 -5.23 3.46 -5.32
N ILE A 78 -4.93 3.40 -4.01
CA ILE A 78 -5.09 4.54 -3.09
C ILE A 78 -4.16 5.68 -3.50
N ASN A 79 -2.88 5.40 -3.73
CA ASN A 79 -1.90 6.41 -4.14
C ASN A 79 -2.26 7.06 -5.47
N TYR A 80 -2.81 6.31 -6.43
CA TYR A 80 -3.35 6.88 -7.67
C TYR A 80 -4.51 7.84 -7.40
N LEU A 81 -5.51 7.45 -6.60
CA LEU A 81 -6.64 8.32 -6.27
C LEU A 81 -6.23 9.57 -5.47
N LEU A 82 -5.13 9.50 -4.73
CA LEU A 82 -4.54 10.63 -4.02
C LEU A 82 -3.60 11.49 -4.89
N GLY A 83 -3.44 11.16 -6.18
CA GLY A 83 -2.57 11.88 -7.11
C GLY A 83 -1.07 11.68 -6.86
N ARG A 84 -0.70 10.58 -6.20
CA ARG A 84 0.70 10.21 -5.84
C ARG A 84 1.29 9.12 -6.72
N LEU A 85 0.48 8.53 -7.59
CA LEU A 85 0.90 7.55 -8.59
C LEU A 85 0.36 7.99 -9.95
N ASP A 86 1.24 8.02 -10.95
CA ASP A 86 0.85 8.32 -12.34
C ASP A 86 0.05 7.15 -12.94
N GLU A 87 -0.97 7.45 -13.74
CA GLU A 87 -1.86 6.48 -14.38
C GLU A 87 -1.10 5.44 -15.21
N GLN A 88 0.01 5.84 -15.84
CA GLN A 88 0.79 4.97 -16.71
C GLN A 88 1.31 3.70 -15.99
N TYR A 89 1.45 3.75 -14.67
CA TYR A 89 1.93 2.62 -13.87
C TYR A 89 0.85 1.60 -13.53
N LEU A 90 -0.44 1.95 -13.61
CA LEU A 90 -1.53 1.04 -13.23
C LEU A 90 -1.57 -0.24 -14.07
N THR A 91 -1.04 -0.19 -15.29
CA THR A 91 -0.93 -1.33 -16.20
C THR A 91 0.39 -2.10 -16.06
N GLU A 92 1.30 -1.62 -15.20
CA GLU A 92 2.70 -2.03 -15.10
C GLU A 92 3.00 -2.88 -13.86
N LEU A 93 2.01 -3.59 -13.31
CA LEU A 93 2.26 -4.53 -12.22
C LEU A 93 3.26 -5.61 -12.63
N ARG A 94 4.35 -5.73 -11.85
CA ARG A 94 5.46 -6.68 -12.03
C ARG A 94 6.18 -6.58 -13.38
N SER A 95 6.09 -5.46 -14.10
CA SER A 95 7.02 -5.20 -15.19
C SER A 95 8.34 -4.61 -14.67
N PHE A 96 9.35 -4.65 -15.51
CA PHE A 96 10.62 -3.99 -15.23
C PHE A 96 10.41 -2.47 -15.15
N GLY A 97 10.78 -1.87 -14.02
CA GLY A 97 10.54 -0.45 -13.75
C GLY A 97 9.09 -0.08 -13.41
N GLY A 98 8.19 -1.06 -13.33
CA GLY A 98 6.79 -0.87 -12.96
C GLY A 98 6.50 -1.12 -11.48
N LEU A 99 5.21 -1.28 -11.17
CA LEU A 99 4.73 -1.53 -9.79
C LEU A 99 5.25 -2.86 -9.27
N GLN A 100 5.74 -2.88 -8.03
CA GLN A 100 6.26 -4.08 -7.41
C GLN A 100 5.15 -5.04 -6.98
N SER A 101 5.56 -6.29 -6.77
CA SER A 101 4.68 -7.31 -6.20
C SER A 101 4.23 -6.96 -4.79
N TYR A 102 5.12 -6.36 -4.01
CA TYR A 102 4.98 -6.01 -2.60
C TYR A 102 5.53 -4.60 -2.41
N PRO A 103 4.99 -3.80 -1.47
CA PRO A 103 5.43 -2.43 -1.25
C PRO A 103 6.95 -2.34 -1.09
N SER A 104 7.58 -1.46 -1.85
CA SER A 104 9.03 -1.28 -1.88
C SER A 104 9.41 0.19 -1.96
N ARG A 105 10.03 0.70 -0.91
CA ARG A 105 10.51 2.09 -0.83
C ARG A 105 11.46 2.53 -1.95
N VAL A 106 12.17 1.58 -2.54
CA VAL A 106 13.26 1.86 -3.49
C VAL A 106 12.83 1.58 -4.93
N LYS A 107 11.82 0.72 -5.13
CA LYS A 107 11.46 0.22 -6.45
C LYS A 107 10.07 0.62 -6.90
N ASP A 108 9.16 0.93 -5.98
CA ASP A 108 7.85 1.44 -6.36
C ASP A 108 7.94 2.92 -6.75
N PRO A 109 7.19 3.34 -7.78
CA PRO A 109 7.11 4.74 -8.19
C PRO A 109 6.21 5.59 -7.28
N ASP A 110 5.33 4.96 -6.47
CA ASP A 110 4.49 5.64 -5.49
C ASP A 110 5.07 5.60 -4.06
N PRO A 111 4.63 6.52 -3.18
CA PRO A 111 5.10 6.55 -1.80
C PRO A 111 4.75 5.28 -1.03
N VAL A 112 5.79 4.69 -0.43
CA VAL A 112 5.72 3.54 0.48
C VAL A 112 6.49 3.90 1.76
N ASP A 113 5.90 3.69 2.94
CA ASP A 113 6.57 3.99 4.21
C ASP A 113 7.58 2.91 4.63
N PHE A 114 7.22 1.64 4.40
CA PHE A 114 8.02 0.47 4.75
C PHE A 114 8.01 -0.55 3.62
N SER A 115 9.20 -1.03 3.24
CA SER A 115 9.29 -2.16 2.32
C SER A 115 8.81 -3.42 3.02
N THR A 116 7.87 -4.14 2.41
CA THR A 116 7.38 -5.43 2.93
C THR A 116 7.52 -6.52 1.87
N GLY A 117 7.37 -7.79 2.26
CA GLY A 117 7.53 -8.93 1.34
C GLY A 117 7.98 -10.20 2.06
N SER A 118 8.88 -10.04 3.03
CA SER A 118 9.17 -11.09 4.00
C SER A 118 8.14 -11.04 5.13
N VAL A 119 7.45 -12.15 5.37
CA VAL A 119 6.54 -12.30 6.51
C VAL A 119 7.31 -12.09 7.81
N GLY A 120 6.79 -11.22 8.69
CA GLY A 120 7.42 -10.83 9.96
C GLY A 120 8.06 -9.42 9.97
N ILE A 121 8.76 -9.01 8.90
CA ILE A 121 9.40 -7.68 8.84
C ILE A 121 8.34 -6.56 8.86
N GLY A 122 7.22 -6.77 8.17
CA GLY A 122 6.13 -5.80 8.15
C GLY A 122 5.52 -5.51 9.53
N ALA A 123 5.59 -6.46 10.47
CA ALA A 123 5.09 -6.28 11.82
C ALA A 123 6.07 -5.50 12.71
N THR A 124 7.37 -5.76 12.55
CA THR A 124 8.40 -5.21 13.44
C THR A 124 8.91 -3.84 12.98
N ALA A 125 8.86 -3.53 11.69
CA ALA A 125 9.37 -2.25 11.17
C ALA A 125 8.68 -1.02 11.81
N PRO A 126 7.35 -0.97 11.97
CA PRO A 126 6.66 0.11 12.71
C PRO A 126 7.12 0.23 14.17
N ILE A 127 7.38 -0.90 14.85
CA ILE A 127 7.85 -0.93 16.25
C ILE A 127 9.23 -0.28 16.34
N TRP A 128 10.16 -0.71 15.48
CA TRP A 128 11.51 -0.15 15.46
C TRP A 128 11.52 1.33 15.06
N SER A 129 10.64 1.74 14.13
CA SER A 129 10.46 3.15 13.78
C SER A 129 9.98 3.98 14.97
N ALA A 130 8.99 3.48 15.73
CA ALA A 130 8.50 4.14 16.93
C ALA A 130 9.58 4.27 18.01
N ILE A 131 10.35 3.20 18.26
CA ILE A 131 11.44 3.19 19.24
C ILE A 131 12.53 4.17 18.84
N ALA A 132 12.95 4.17 17.57
CA ALA A 132 13.97 5.07 17.06
C ALA A 132 13.54 6.55 17.19
N HIS A 133 12.30 6.88 16.82
CA HIS A 133 11.77 8.24 16.97
C HIS A 133 11.74 8.67 18.43
N ARG A 134 11.24 7.80 19.34
CA ARG A 134 11.22 8.08 20.78
C ARG A 134 12.62 8.30 21.36
N TYR A 135 13.59 7.50 20.93
CA TYR A 135 14.98 7.67 21.38
C TYR A 135 15.52 9.03 20.95
N VAL A 136 15.39 9.38 19.67
CA VAL A 136 15.87 10.65 19.13
C VAL A 136 15.15 11.83 19.80
N ALA A 137 13.84 11.76 19.97
CA ALA A 137 13.05 12.80 20.64
C ALA A 137 13.39 12.98 22.13
N GLY A 138 14.00 11.97 22.76
CA GLY A 138 14.52 12.07 24.13
C GLY A 138 15.89 12.75 24.24
N HIS A 139 16.61 12.92 23.12
CA HIS A 139 17.98 13.46 23.10
C HIS A 139 18.13 14.73 22.27
N PHE A 140 17.18 15.01 21.38
CA PHE A 140 17.25 16.11 20.41
C PHE A 140 15.87 16.74 20.22
N ASP A 141 15.86 18.01 19.80
CA ASP A 141 14.63 18.68 19.35
C ASP A 141 14.26 18.19 17.95
N VAL A 142 13.17 17.45 17.84
CA VAL A 142 12.67 16.88 16.59
C VAL A 142 11.15 17.04 16.48
N PRO A 143 10.60 17.06 15.26
CA PRO A 143 9.15 17.09 15.08
C PRO A 143 8.44 15.94 15.79
N ARG A 144 7.22 16.22 16.28
CA ARG A 144 6.34 15.19 16.85
C ARG A 144 6.11 14.07 15.83
N GLY A 145 6.40 12.84 16.25
CA GLY A 145 6.17 11.65 15.46
C GLY A 145 4.68 11.33 15.34
N GLY A 146 4.30 10.66 14.26
CA GLY A 146 2.95 10.14 14.07
C GLY A 146 2.82 8.68 14.52
N ARG A 147 1.60 8.17 14.42
CA ARG A 147 1.25 6.78 14.68
C ARG A 147 1.95 5.87 13.69
N GLN A 148 2.44 4.75 14.20
CA GLN A 148 3.05 3.68 13.42
C GLN A 148 2.05 2.54 13.33
N VAL A 149 1.50 2.28 12.14
CA VAL A 149 0.41 1.31 11.93
C VAL A 149 0.93 0.11 11.14
N ALA A 150 0.65 -1.10 11.61
CA ALA A 150 0.95 -2.34 10.90
C ALA A 150 -0.35 -3.00 10.45
N LEU A 151 -0.49 -3.27 9.14
CA LEU A 151 -1.58 -4.07 8.59
C LEU A 151 -1.06 -5.48 8.34
N LEU A 152 -1.54 -6.45 9.11
CA LEU A 152 -1.02 -7.82 9.14
C LEU A 152 -2.09 -8.84 8.74
N GLY A 153 -1.62 -10.02 8.32
CA GLY A 153 -2.45 -11.22 8.29
C GLY A 153 -2.51 -11.88 9.66
N ASP A 154 -3.40 -12.84 9.80
CA ASP A 154 -3.63 -13.68 10.99
C ASP A 154 -2.66 -14.87 11.09
N ALA A 155 -2.09 -15.31 9.97
CA ALA A 155 -1.17 -16.45 9.86
C ALA A 155 0.26 -16.17 10.34
#